data_AF-A0A4Q1CFD2-F1
#
_entry.id   AF-A0A4Q1CFD2-F1
#
_cell.length_a   1.000
_cell.length_b   1.000
_cell.length_c   1.000
_cell.angle_alpha   90.00
_cell.angle_beta   90.00
_cell.angle_gamma   90.00
#
_symmetry.space_group_name_H-M   'P 1'
#
loop_
_entity.id
_entity.type
_entity.pdbx_description
1 polymer ?
#
loop_
_entity_poly.entity_id
_entity_poly.type
_entity_poly.pdbx_seq_one_letter_code
_entity_poly.pdbx_strand_id
1 'polypeptide(L)'
;MKISWTSLKISIAGARLSHLVQKDRIWDHGSMAEQARIIFHLVHKAKAGGNMESLQKQCSFSCFKKIEAEIAMGESGKSTIITPIIRELAIIDVQPGKNNKPDMFWSLIRYHIKETMNGIDTIDRSKEFIAKWCFIRQGDWWMLDEIKR
;
A
#
# COMPACT_ATOMS: atom_id res chain seq x y z
N MET A 1 3.61 -8.02 29.67
CA MET A 1 3.28 -7.32 28.40
C MET A 1 4.12 -7.89 27.27
N LYS A 2 3.51 -8.50 26.23
CA LYS A 2 4.25 -8.94 25.04
C LYS A 2 4.30 -7.76 24.05
N ILE A 3 5.44 -7.09 23.95
CA ILE A 3 5.68 -6.11 22.89
C ILE A 3 5.74 -6.89 21.58
N SER A 4 4.79 -6.67 20.68
CA SER A 4 4.82 -7.29 19.36
C SER A 4 5.94 -6.63 18.52
N TRP A 5 6.63 -7.42 17.69
CA TRP A 5 7.65 -6.91 16.78
C TRP A 5 7.13 -5.78 15.87
N THR A 6 5.85 -5.80 15.54
CA THR A 6 5.16 -4.74 14.79
C THR A 6 5.11 -3.43 15.58
N SER A 7 4.76 -3.49 16.87
CA SER A 7 4.73 -2.32 17.75
C SER A 7 6.11 -1.68 17.91
N LEU A 8 7.16 -2.50 18.00
CA LEU A 8 8.54 -2.01 18.06
C LEU A 8 8.97 -1.30 16.77
N LYS A 9 8.65 -1.88 15.60
CA LYS A 9 8.98 -1.27 14.30
C LYS A 9 8.26 0.06 14.09
N ILE A 10 6.99 0.14 14.46
CA ILE A 10 6.20 1.38 14.41
C ILE A 10 6.83 2.44 15.31
N SER A 11 7.25 2.07 16.52
CA SER A 11 7.92 3.01 17.43
C SER A 11 9.25 3.55 16.89
N ILE A 12 10.06 2.68 16.27
CA ILE A 12 11.35 3.08 15.67
C ILE A 12 11.13 3.97 14.44
N ALA A 13 10.16 3.61 13.59
CA ALA A 13 9.79 4.42 12.44
C ALA A 13 9.32 5.81 12.89
N GLY A 14 8.47 5.90 13.93
CA GLY A 14 8.01 7.16 14.50
C GLY A 14 9.16 8.06 14.98
N ALA A 15 10.13 7.52 15.70
CA ALA A 15 11.29 8.28 16.17
C ALA A 15 12.20 8.76 15.04
N ARG A 16 12.37 7.97 13.96
CA ARG A 16 13.10 8.42 12.76
C ARG A 16 12.33 9.50 12.00
N LEU A 17 11.02 9.34 11.92
CA LEU A 17 10.14 10.26 11.21
C LEU A 17 10.15 11.66 11.80
N SER A 18 10.14 11.77 13.13
CA SER A 18 10.11 13.06 13.82
C SER A 18 11.31 13.94 13.48
N HIS A 19 12.47 13.34 13.19
CA HIS A 19 13.64 14.07 12.74
C HIS A 19 13.60 14.38 11.24
N LEU A 20 13.07 13.49 10.41
CA LEU A 20 12.98 13.69 8.97
C LEU A 20 11.96 14.77 8.58
N VAL A 21 10.79 14.80 9.24
CA VAL A 21 9.71 15.77 8.95
C VAL A 21 10.13 17.22 9.24
N GLN A 22 11.07 17.43 10.16
CA GLN A 22 11.64 18.76 10.43
C GLN A 22 12.49 19.28 9.27
N LYS A 23 13.09 18.37 8.50
CA LYS A 23 13.94 18.71 7.34
C LYS A 23 13.12 18.86 6.07
N ASP A 24 12.14 18.00 5.89
CA ASP A 24 11.31 17.95 4.70
C ASP A 24 9.91 17.41 5.04
N ARG A 25 8.88 18.19 4.73
CA ARG A 25 7.48 17.86 5.03
C ARG A 25 6.95 16.66 4.25
N ILE A 26 7.64 16.21 3.20
CA ILE A 26 7.24 15.01 2.47
C ILE A 26 7.22 13.75 3.37
N TRP A 27 8.00 13.76 4.45
CA TRP A 27 8.05 12.71 5.47
C TRP A 27 6.91 12.78 6.48
N ASP A 28 5.91 13.64 6.28
CA ASP A 28 4.75 13.70 7.15
C ASP A 28 4.01 12.34 7.17
N HIS A 29 3.80 11.81 8.38
CA HIS A 29 3.18 10.50 8.58
C HIS A 29 1.79 10.44 7.96
N GLY A 30 0.97 11.49 8.18
CA GLY A 30 -0.40 11.54 7.70
C GLY A 30 -0.47 11.49 6.18
N SER A 31 0.38 12.28 5.53
CA SER A 31 0.51 12.35 4.08
C SER A 31 0.97 11.03 3.47
N MET A 32 1.99 10.38 4.05
CA MET A 32 2.44 9.06 3.60
C MET A 32 1.35 7.99 3.74
N ALA A 33 0.67 7.97 4.89
CA ALA A 33 -0.40 7.02 5.17
C ALA A 33 -1.59 7.20 4.21
N GLU A 34 -1.93 8.45 3.88
CA GLU A 34 -2.99 8.76 2.93
C GLU A 34 -2.61 8.36 1.51
N GLN A 35 -1.38 8.62 1.06
CA GLN A 35 -0.92 8.16 -0.25
C GLN A 35 -0.93 6.63 -0.35
N ALA A 36 -0.47 5.93 0.69
CA ALA A 36 -0.52 4.47 0.72
C ALA A 36 -1.96 3.94 0.62
N ARG A 37 -2.93 4.59 1.28
CA ARG A 37 -4.36 4.26 1.18
C ARG A 37 -4.94 4.51 -0.21
N ILE A 38 -4.65 5.67 -0.81
CA ILE A 38 -5.11 6.01 -2.15
C ILE A 38 -4.60 5.00 -3.18
N ILE A 39 -3.29 4.74 -3.17
CA ILE A 39 -2.67 3.81 -4.12
C ILE A 39 -3.16 2.38 -3.88
N PHE A 40 -3.39 1.99 -2.63
CA PHE A 40 -4.02 0.72 -2.29
C PHE A 40 -5.37 0.53 -2.99
N HIS A 41 -6.26 1.52 -2.89
CA HIS A 41 -7.55 1.46 -3.56
C HIS A 41 -7.42 1.48 -5.09
N LEU A 42 -6.46 2.21 -5.66
CA LEU A 42 -6.19 2.20 -7.11
C LEU A 42 -5.76 0.83 -7.61
N VAL A 43 -4.82 0.16 -6.92
CA VAL A 43 -4.37 -1.20 -7.27
C VAL A 43 -5.53 -2.17 -7.27
N HIS A 44 -6.35 -2.17 -6.23
CA HIS A 44 -7.49 -3.09 -6.14
C HIS A 44 -8.60 -2.75 -7.14
N LYS A 45 -8.84 -1.46 -7.41
CA LYS A 45 -9.78 -1.05 -8.46
C LYS A 45 -9.31 -1.51 -9.84
N ALA A 46 -8.02 -1.37 -10.14
CA ALA A 46 -7.42 -1.87 -11.38
C ALA A 46 -7.57 -3.40 -11.51
N LYS A 47 -7.35 -4.14 -10.42
CA LYS A 47 -7.57 -5.60 -10.37
C LYS A 47 -9.03 -6.00 -10.61
N ALA A 48 -9.98 -5.14 -10.29
CA ALA A 48 -11.41 -5.36 -10.55
C ALA A 48 -11.84 -4.89 -11.97
N GLY A 49 -10.91 -4.65 -12.90
CA GLY A 49 -11.20 -4.17 -14.25
C GLY A 49 -11.29 -2.64 -14.38
N GLY A 50 -10.78 -1.91 -13.38
CA GLY A 50 -10.76 -0.45 -13.35
C GLY A 50 -9.62 0.21 -14.14
N ASN A 51 -9.44 1.51 -13.93
CA ASN A 51 -8.53 2.36 -14.71
C ASN A 51 -7.04 2.02 -14.47
N MET A 52 -6.43 1.31 -15.43
CA MET A 52 -5.00 0.94 -15.45
C MET A 52 -4.06 2.14 -15.68
N GLU A 53 -4.48 3.16 -16.41
CA GLU A 53 -3.67 4.36 -16.71
C GLU A 53 -3.37 5.15 -15.42
N SER A 54 -4.39 5.29 -14.56
CA SER A 54 -4.23 5.93 -13.25
C SER A 54 -3.25 5.15 -12.37
N LEU A 55 -3.30 3.81 -12.42
CA LEU A 55 -2.37 2.97 -11.67
C LEU A 55 -0.94 3.09 -12.21
N GLN A 56 -0.75 3.13 -13.53
CA GLN A 56 0.56 3.27 -14.16
C GLN A 56 1.28 4.53 -13.70
N LYS A 57 0.54 5.64 -13.57
CA LYS A 57 1.10 6.90 -13.07
C LYS A 57 1.64 6.73 -11.66
N GLN A 58 0.96 5.99 -10.79
CA GLN A 58 1.27 5.89 -9.35
C GLN A 58 2.29 4.81 -8.96
N CYS A 59 2.82 4.07 -9.94
CA CYS A 59 3.69 2.93 -9.72
C CYS A 59 5.01 3.10 -10.46
N SER A 60 6.09 2.55 -9.90
CA SER A 60 7.30 2.33 -10.67
C SER A 60 7.00 1.34 -11.81
N PHE A 61 7.74 1.46 -12.92
CA PHE A 61 7.50 0.63 -14.10
C PHE A 61 7.54 -0.87 -13.77
N SER A 62 8.52 -1.29 -12.96
CA SER A 62 8.68 -2.68 -12.52
C SER A 62 7.49 -3.14 -11.67
N CYS A 63 7.01 -2.31 -10.75
CA CYS A 63 5.85 -2.63 -9.91
C CYS A 63 4.58 -2.73 -10.75
N PHE A 64 4.35 -1.77 -11.64
CA PHE A 64 3.21 -1.76 -12.55
C PHE A 64 3.16 -3.03 -13.40
N LYS A 65 4.30 -3.43 -14.00
CA LYS A 65 4.36 -4.64 -14.82
C LYS A 65 4.07 -5.92 -14.04
N LYS A 66 4.48 -6.02 -12.77
CA LYS A 66 4.11 -7.15 -11.90
C LYS A 66 2.60 -7.19 -11.66
N ILE A 67 1.99 -6.04 -11.35
CA ILE A 67 0.54 -5.96 -11.11
C ILE A 67 -0.25 -6.27 -12.39
N GLU A 68 0.19 -5.75 -13.53
CA GLU A 68 -0.42 -6.03 -14.84
C GLU A 68 -0.38 -7.54 -15.17
N ALA A 69 0.76 -8.20 -14.93
CA ALA A 69 0.87 -9.64 -15.10
C ALA A 69 -0.05 -10.42 -14.14
N GLU A 70 -0.14 -10.02 -12.87
CA GLU A 70 -1.07 -10.62 -11.91
C GLU A 70 -2.54 -10.49 -12.37
N ILE A 71 -2.92 -9.36 -12.95
CA ILE A 71 -4.27 -9.13 -13.49
C ILE A 71 -4.51 -10.02 -14.69
N ALA A 72 -3.56 -10.11 -15.62
CA ALA A 72 -3.68 -10.94 -16.82
C ALA A 72 -3.80 -12.44 -16.50
N MET A 73 -3.20 -12.90 -15.40
CA MET A 73 -3.30 -14.29 -14.93
C MET A 73 -4.57 -14.58 -14.11
N GLY A 74 -5.29 -13.55 -13.67
CA GLY A 74 -6.53 -13.71 -12.92
C GLY A 74 -7.70 -14.01 -13.87
N GLU A 75 -8.28 -15.20 -13.79
CA GLU A 75 -9.49 -15.55 -14.52
C GLU A 75 -10.62 -14.55 -14.21
N SER A 76 -11.01 -13.77 -15.22
CA SER A 76 -12.18 -12.89 -15.22
C SER A 76 -13.46 -13.72 -15.30
N GLY A 77 -13.75 -14.44 -14.21
CA GLY A 77 -14.88 -15.37 -14.14
C GLY A 77 -15.57 -15.31 -12.80
N LYS A 78 -16.28 -14.21 -12.50
CA LYS A 78 -17.49 -14.15 -11.65
C LYS A 78 -17.96 -12.70 -11.49
N SER A 79 -19.28 -12.49 -11.52
CA SER A 79 -19.98 -11.21 -11.31
C SER A 79 -19.93 -10.69 -9.87
N THR A 80 -18.87 -11.02 -9.13
CA THR A 80 -18.70 -10.66 -7.72
C THR A 80 -17.85 -9.41 -7.62
N ILE A 81 -18.39 -8.35 -7.03
CA ILE A 81 -17.63 -7.13 -6.76
C ILE A 81 -16.76 -7.40 -5.53
N ILE A 82 -15.45 -7.32 -5.69
CA ILE A 82 -14.45 -7.51 -4.64
C ILE A 82 -13.99 -6.12 -4.17
N THR A 83 -14.37 -5.73 -2.96
CA THR A 83 -13.97 -4.45 -2.34
C THR A 83 -13.02 -4.70 -1.18
N PRO A 84 -11.78 -4.20 -1.23
CA PRO A 84 -10.88 -4.33 -0.09
C PRO A 84 -11.24 -3.32 1.02
N ILE A 85 -11.15 -3.74 2.27
CA ILE A 85 -11.38 -2.89 3.45
C ILE A 85 -10.13 -2.93 4.33
N ILE A 86 -9.42 -1.80 4.39
CA ILE A 86 -8.26 -1.63 5.26
C ILE A 86 -8.71 -1.64 6.73
N ARG A 87 -8.08 -2.48 7.54
CA ARG A 87 -8.21 -2.48 9.01
C ARG A 87 -7.12 -1.69 9.68
N GLU A 88 -5.90 -1.91 9.23
CA GLU A 88 -4.72 -1.33 9.81
C GLU A 88 -3.80 -0.88 8.69
N LEU A 89 -3.30 0.34 8.79
CA LEU A 89 -2.26 0.86 7.95
C LEU A 89 -1.23 1.51 8.87
N ALA A 90 0.00 1.03 8.80
CA ALA A 90 1.09 1.55 9.61
C ALA A 90 2.33 1.77 8.76
N ILE A 91 3.02 2.88 8.96
CA ILE A 91 4.37 3.08 8.42
C ILE A 91 5.33 2.34 9.35
N ILE A 92 6.03 1.34 8.82
CA ILE A 92 6.84 0.40 9.60
C ILE A 92 8.34 0.60 9.43
N ASP A 93 8.77 1.35 8.41
CA ASP A 93 10.16 1.74 8.20
C ASP A 93 10.23 2.97 7.31
N VAL A 94 11.25 3.80 7.53
CA VAL A 94 11.56 4.98 6.72
C VAL A 94 13.08 5.02 6.50
N GLN A 95 13.48 5.24 5.26
CA GLN A 95 14.87 5.24 4.84
C GLN A 95 15.15 6.46 3.96
N PRO A 96 15.84 7.47 4.48
CA PRO A 96 16.28 8.58 3.65
C PRO A 96 17.28 8.08 2.60
N GLY A 97 17.24 8.69 1.42
CA GLY A 97 18.03 8.35 0.26
C GLY A 97 19.53 8.42 0.57
N LYS A 98 20.26 7.42 0.09
CA LYS A 98 21.73 7.35 0.20
C LYS A 98 22.30 6.74 -1.07
N ASN A 99 23.45 7.22 -1.53
CA ASN A 99 24.18 6.69 -2.69
C ASN A 99 23.29 6.56 -3.95
N ASN A 100 22.69 7.67 -4.38
CA ASN A 100 21.78 7.76 -5.54
C ASN A 100 20.49 6.94 -5.43
N LYS A 101 20.16 6.38 -4.26
CA LYS A 101 18.84 5.79 -4.01
C LYS A 101 17.86 6.86 -3.56
N PRO A 102 16.60 6.81 -4.02
CA PRO A 102 15.58 7.74 -3.56
C PRO A 102 15.26 7.50 -2.08
N ASP A 103 14.69 8.53 -1.45
CA ASP A 103 13.98 8.37 -0.18
C ASP A 103 12.91 7.29 -0.32
N MET A 104 12.72 6.46 0.71
CA MET A 104 11.69 5.42 0.69
C MET A 104 11.06 5.19 2.06
N PHE A 105 9.85 4.62 2.05
CA PHE A 105 9.21 4.09 3.25
C PHE A 105 8.51 2.77 2.97
N TRP A 106 8.32 2.00 4.04
CA TRP A 106 7.53 0.78 4.03
C TRP A 106 6.27 0.97 4.85
N SER A 107 5.14 0.58 4.26
CA SER A 107 3.87 0.45 4.98
C SER A 107 3.47 -1.01 5.14
N LEU A 108 2.81 -1.30 6.25
CA LEU A 108 2.11 -2.55 6.50
C LEU A 108 0.62 -2.27 6.38
N ILE A 109 -0.06 -3.00 5.51
CA ILE A 109 -1.50 -2.88 5.29
C ILE A 109 -2.15 -4.21 5.65
N ARG A 110 -3.04 -4.20 6.63
CA ARG A 110 -3.95 -5.30 6.94
C ARG A 110 -5.33 -4.99 6.39
N TYR A 111 -5.91 -5.92 5.67
CA TYR A 111 -7.21 -5.70 5.03
C TYR A 111 -8.00 -7.00 4.92
N HIS A 112 -9.31 -6.87 4.72
CA HIS A 112 -10.19 -7.97 4.31
C HIS A 112 -10.76 -7.69 2.94
N ILE A 113 -11.33 -8.72 2.34
CA ILE A 113 -12.10 -8.60 1.13
C ILE A 113 -13.60 -8.66 1.49
N LYS A 114 -14.35 -7.68 1.01
CA LYS A 114 -15.81 -7.69 0.98
C LYS A 114 -16.24 -8.11 -0.41
N GLU A 115 -17.02 -9.18 -0.49
CA GLU A 115 -17.61 -9.67 -1.73
C GLU A 115 -19.07 -9.24 -1.76
N THR A 116 -19.47 -8.54 -2.83
CA THR A 116 -20.86 -8.20 -3.09
C THR A 116 -21.36 -9.04 -4.27
N MET A 117 -22.36 -9.89 -4.02
CA MET A 117 -23.00 -10.73 -5.02
C MET A 117 -24.50 -10.41 -5.05
N ASN A 118 -25.02 -9.98 -6.20
CA ASN A 118 -26.43 -9.59 -6.37
C ASN A 118 -26.93 -8.53 -5.36
N GLY A 119 -26.06 -7.59 -4.97
CA GLY A 119 -26.38 -6.55 -3.99
C GLY A 119 -26.36 -7.01 -2.52
N ILE A 120 -26.08 -8.30 -2.26
CA ILE A 120 -25.87 -8.82 -0.92
C ILE A 120 -24.39 -8.72 -0.58
N ASP A 121 -24.11 -8.01 0.50
CA ASP A 121 -22.77 -7.80 1.01
C ASP A 121 -22.36 -8.93 1.95
N THR A 122 -21.36 -9.71 1.54
CA THR A 122 -20.70 -10.71 2.38
C THR A 122 -19.30 -10.25 2.72
N ILE A 123 -19.04 -9.97 4.00
CA ILE A 123 -17.70 -9.69 4.51
C ILE A 123 -17.15 -10.98 5.09
N ASP A 124 -16.23 -11.62 4.38
CA ASP A 124 -15.48 -12.74 4.92
C ASP A 124 -14.37 -12.21 5.84
N ARG A 125 -14.70 -12.01 7.12
CA ARG A 125 -13.73 -11.58 8.14
C ARG A 125 -12.68 -12.66 8.45
N SER A 126 -12.89 -13.92 8.02
CA SER A 126 -11.92 -15.00 8.24
C SER A 126 -10.70 -14.90 7.32
N LYS A 127 -10.84 -14.21 6.18
CA LYS A 127 -9.74 -13.91 5.26
C LYS A 127 -9.14 -12.54 5.56
N GLU A 128 -8.25 -12.52 6.54
CA GLU A 128 -7.35 -11.39 6.77
C GLU A 128 -6.12 -11.50 5.86
N PHE A 129 -5.83 -10.42 5.15
CA PHE A 129 -4.64 -10.30 4.31
C PHE A 129 -3.69 -9.29 4.93
N ILE A 130 -2.40 -9.59 4.84
CA ILE A 130 -1.32 -8.70 5.26
C ILE A 130 -0.42 -8.47 4.06
N ALA A 131 -0.11 -7.21 3.77
CA ALA A 131 0.83 -6.86 2.71
C ALA A 131 1.79 -5.77 3.20
N LYS A 132 3.03 -5.81 2.71
CA LYS A 132 4.05 -4.78 2.91
C LYS A 132 4.31 -4.06 1.61
N TRP A 133 4.14 -2.75 1.62
CA TRP A 133 4.24 -1.92 0.42
C TRP A 133 5.40 -0.95 0.56
N CYS A 134 6.31 -0.95 -0.40
CA CYS A 134 7.43 -0.03 -0.49
C CYS A 134 7.06 1.14 -1.38
N PHE A 135 7.30 2.35 -0.90
CA PHE A 135 7.12 3.57 -1.65
C PHE A 135 8.45 4.29 -1.78
N ILE A 136 8.71 4.84 -2.96
CA ILE A 136 9.89 5.65 -3.26
C ILE A 136 9.45 7.08 -3.57
N ARG A 137 10.30 8.04 -3.21
CA ARG A 137 10.06 9.45 -3.51
C ARG A 137 10.26 9.73 -4.99
N GLN A 138 9.36 10.51 -5.56
CA GLN A 138 9.51 11.10 -6.89
C GLN A 138 9.13 12.59 -6.82
N GLY A 139 10.11 13.49 -6.72
CA GLY A 139 9.81 14.91 -6.47
C GLY A 139 9.09 15.10 -5.14
N ASP A 140 7.86 15.63 -5.17
CA ASP A 140 7.07 15.98 -3.98
C ASP A 140 5.99 14.94 -3.60
N TRP A 141 6.08 13.73 -4.14
CA TRP A 141 5.11 12.67 -3.86
C TRP A 141 5.77 11.28 -3.80
N TRP A 142 4.99 10.31 -3.33
CA TRP A 142 5.41 8.92 -3.14
C TRP A 142 4.79 8.01 -4.19
N MET A 143 5.63 7.22 -4.82
CA MET A 143 5.27 6.26 -5.85
C MET A 143 5.42 4.84 -5.31
N LEU A 144 4.50 3.95 -5.64
CA LEU A 144 4.59 2.54 -5.24
C LEU A 144 5.66 1.80 -6.05
N ASP A 145 6.63 1.20 -5.35
CA ASP A 145 7.76 0.51 -6.00
C ASP A 145 7.74 -1.01 -5.80
N GLU A 146 7.24 -1.50 -4.65
CA GLU A 146 7.26 -2.94 -4.38
C GLU A 146 6.07 -3.35 -3.50
N ILE A 147 5.48 -4.51 -3.79
CA ILE A 147 4.51 -5.18 -2.92
C ILE A 147 5.08 -6.53 -2.49
N LYS A 148 5.18 -6.76 -1.18
CA LYS A 148 5.52 -8.06 -0.56
C LYS A 148 4.32 -8.60 0.19
N ARG A 149 3.97 -9.87 -0.07
CA ARG A 149 2.90 -10.61 0.64
C ARG A 149 3.54 -11.59 1.61
#